data_AF-A0A2I0K331-F1
#
_entry.id   AF-A0A2I0K331-F1
#
_cell.length_a   1.000
_cell.length_b   1.000
_cell.length_c   1.000
_cell.angle_alpha   90.00
_cell.angle_beta   90.00
_cell.angle_gamma   90.00
#
_symmetry.space_group_name_H-M   'P 1'
#
loop_
_entity.id
_entity.type
_entity.pdbx_description
1 polymer ?
#
loop_
_entity_poly.entity_id
_entity_poly.type
_entity_poly.pdbx_seq_one_letter_code
_entity_poly.pdbx_strand_id
1 'polypeptide(L)'
;MENHLHLHHHPPSQPEPEAFRVEVSSSLDRLLPSLDQDSRFLSLSWAKQCLGILHSMNGAFMKLAAQMDHSVNRWEADLVESYLSYSLNLLELLNSISSCLSHLGQSRLSLSHALSFLGSSPSAAADRLAPIQPQEAQLKELGTDGERVCHGKEMVIHKALRLMEGIAYWECGAVLSALSGDPKAYLKTRKWAIGSENSSLIGVDLEVHEVILRKGCVLREVEEINESVACLVAAIQKEGEEERVCAAAEMLQTKLKGFEKLTEEISEEVDHLFSEILRSRNEVIDCLRIHKQ
;
A
#
# COMPACT_ATOMS: atom_id res chain seq x y z
N MET A 1 -8.30 -10.54 63.03
CA MET A 1 -7.59 -9.62 62.11
C MET A 1 -6.69 -10.52 61.27
N GLU A 2 -7.18 -11.02 60.15
CA GLU A 2 -6.42 -11.85 59.21
C GLU A 2 -7.03 -11.61 57.82
N ASN A 3 -6.41 -10.69 57.08
CA ASN A 3 -6.73 -10.38 55.69
C ASN A 3 -5.94 -11.35 54.81
N HIS A 4 -6.63 -12.28 54.16
CA HIS A 4 -6.05 -13.07 53.08
C HIS A 4 -5.95 -12.21 51.81
N LEU A 5 -4.80 -11.58 51.62
CA LEU A 5 -4.38 -11.00 50.34
C LEU A 5 -4.12 -12.14 49.36
N HIS A 6 -5.07 -12.38 48.46
CA HIS A 6 -4.84 -13.14 47.24
C HIS A 6 -3.89 -12.33 46.35
N LEU A 7 -2.60 -12.67 46.42
CA LEU A 7 -1.63 -12.31 45.39
C LEU A 7 -2.09 -12.96 44.08
N HIS A 8 -2.66 -12.16 43.18
CA HIS A 8 -2.77 -12.52 41.78
C HIS A 8 -1.34 -12.71 41.24
N HIS A 9 -0.93 -13.96 41.08
CA HIS A 9 0.19 -14.30 40.22
C HIS A 9 -0.16 -13.84 38.81
N HIS A 10 0.43 -12.72 38.38
CA HIS A 10 0.60 -12.47 36.95
C HIS A 10 1.38 -13.66 36.38
N PRO A 11 0.83 -14.38 35.38
CA PRO A 11 1.63 -15.36 34.67
C PRO A 11 2.84 -14.64 34.05
N PRO A 12 4.01 -15.29 33.98
CA PRO A 12 5.18 -14.71 33.36
C PRO A 12 4.81 -14.21 31.97
N SER A 13 5.17 -12.96 31.67
CA SER A 13 5.07 -12.34 30.36
C SER A 13 5.54 -13.35 29.32
N GLN A 14 4.59 -13.95 28.59
CA GLN A 14 4.93 -14.85 27.51
C GLN A 14 5.82 -14.07 26.54
N PRO A 15 6.92 -14.66 26.05
CA PRO A 15 7.77 -13.99 25.09
C PRO A 15 6.90 -13.71 23.87
N GLU A 16 6.58 -12.45 23.68
CA GLU A 16 6.20 -11.93 22.38
C GLU A 16 7.31 -12.37 21.41
N PRO A 17 6.99 -12.82 20.20
CA PRO A 17 7.99 -13.30 19.26
C PRO A 17 8.83 -12.10 18.83
N GLU A 18 9.87 -11.81 19.61
CA GLU A 18 10.84 -10.73 19.38
C GLU A 18 11.37 -10.79 17.95
N ALA A 19 11.53 -12.01 17.40
CA ALA A 19 11.89 -12.24 16.01
C ALA A 19 10.91 -11.61 15.00
N PHE A 20 9.59 -11.72 15.23
CA PHE A 20 8.57 -11.11 14.37
C PHE A 20 8.61 -9.58 14.47
N ARG A 21 8.72 -9.03 15.69
CA ARG A 21 8.83 -7.58 15.90
C ARG A 21 10.10 -6.99 15.27
N VAL A 22 11.22 -7.69 15.40
CA VAL A 22 12.50 -7.29 14.79
C VAL A 22 12.42 -7.36 13.27
N GLU A 23 11.82 -8.42 12.70
CA GLU A 23 11.64 -8.53 11.25
C GLU A 23 10.74 -7.42 10.71
N VAL A 24 9.61 -7.14 11.36
CA VAL A 24 8.71 -6.02 11.05
C VAL A 24 9.43 -4.67 11.15
N SER A 25 10.12 -4.41 12.27
CA SER A 25 10.81 -3.13 12.48
C SER A 25 11.95 -2.95 11.47
N SER A 26 12.72 -4.00 11.19
CA SER A 26 13.78 -3.96 10.18
C SER A 26 13.25 -3.75 8.76
N SER A 27 11.99 -4.14 8.50
CA SER A 27 11.34 -3.93 7.21
C SER A 27 10.88 -2.46 7.08
N LEU A 28 10.30 -1.91 8.15
CA LEU A 28 9.94 -0.48 8.23
C LEU A 28 11.18 0.42 8.17
N ASP A 29 12.28 0.03 8.81
CA ASP A 29 13.55 0.76 8.76
C ASP A 29 14.14 0.83 7.35
N ARG A 30 13.79 -0.11 6.45
CA ARG A 30 14.18 -0.03 5.03
C ARG A 30 13.38 1.01 4.26
N LEU A 31 12.20 1.41 4.74
CA LEU A 31 11.43 2.51 4.16
C LEU A 31 12.02 3.88 4.55
N LEU A 32 12.63 4.02 5.73
CA LEU A 32 13.16 5.30 6.21
C LEU A 32 14.20 5.96 5.28
N PRO A 33 15.25 5.26 4.78
CA PRO A 33 16.23 5.86 3.87
C PRO A 33 15.64 6.40 2.56
N SER A 34 14.47 5.91 2.16
CA SER A 34 13.77 6.41 0.97
C SER A 34 13.09 7.77 1.19
N LEU A 35 12.87 8.16 2.45
CA LEU A 35 12.24 9.43 2.85
C LEU A 35 13.26 10.59 2.89
N ASP A 36 14.53 10.29 3.18
CA ASP A 36 15.59 11.28 3.41
C ASP A 36 16.26 11.84 2.13
N GLN A 37 16.17 11.15 0.98
CA GLN A 37 17.04 11.46 -0.17
C GLN A 37 16.52 12.45 -1.20
N ASP A 38 15.27 12.89 -1.13
CA ASP A 38 14.82 14.07 -1.85
C ASP A 38 13.39 14.41 -1.42
N SER A 39 13.00 15.66 -1.63
CA SER A 39 11.64 16.17 -1.37
C SER A 39 10.48 15.45 -2.09
N ARG A 40 10.76 14.37 -2.84
CA ARG A 40 9.87 13.61 -3.73
C ARG A 40 9.95 12.09 -3.52
N PHE A 41 9.87 11.62 -2.26
CA PHE A 41 9.91 10.18 -2.00
C PHE A 41 8.69 9.42 -2.55
N LEU A 42 7.54 10.09 -2.69
CA LEU A 42 6.32 9.53 -3.27
C LEU A 42 6.56 9.22 -4.75
N SER A 43 7.04 8.01 -4.99
CA SER A 43 7.45 7.48 -6.29
C SER A 43 6.88 6.09 -6.48
N LEU A 44 6.77 5.66 -7.73
CA LEU A 44 6.38 4.28 -8.03
C LEU A 44 7.36 3.26 -7.42
N SER A 45 8.66 3.57 -7.39
CA SER A 45 9.65 2.73 -6.70
C SER A 45 9.40 2.59 -5.21
N TRP A 46 8.95 3.66 -4.55
CA TRP A 46 8.60 3.62 -3.14
C TRP A 46 7.31 2.81 -2.90
N ALA A 47 6.29 3.03 -3.72
CA ALA A 47 5.05 2.26 -3.65
C ALA A 47 5.30 0.74 -3.81
N LYS A 48 6.20 0.37 -4.72
CA LYS A 48 6.64 -1.03 -4.89
C LYS A 48 7.31 -1.58 -3.64
N GLN A 49 8.17 -0.79 -2.98
CA GLN A 49 8.85 -1.22 -1.75
C GLN A 49 7.86 -1.47 -0.61
N CYS A 50 6.84 -0.62 -0.45
CA CYS A 50 5.77 -0.84 0.53
C CYS A 50 5.05 -2.18 0.29
N LEU A 51 4.70 -2.51 -0.96
CA LEU A 51 4.07 -3.79 -1.28
C LEU A 51 4.98 -4.99 -0.99
N GLY A 52 6.28 -4.85 -1.22
CA GLY A 52 7.26 -5.90 -0.86
C GLY A 52 7.36 -6.15 0.65
N ILE A 53 7.12 -5.13 1.48
CA ILE A 53 7.08 -5.27 2.95
C ILE A 53 5.83 -6.01 3.38
N LEU A 54 4.65 -5.68 2.83
CA LEU A 54 3.42 -6.45 3.06
C LEU A 54 3.62 -7.94 2.83
N HIS A 55 4.25 -8.30 1.72
CA HIS A 55 4.55 -9.70 1.38
C HIS A 55 5.43 -10.35 2.46
N SER A 56 6.53 -9.68 2.81
CA SER A 56 7.47 -10.17 3.82
C SER A 56 6.80 -10.35 5.19
N MET A 57 5.95 -9.41 5.58
CA MET A 57 5.20 -9.45 6.84
C MET A 57 4.16 -10.56 6.89
N ASN A 58 3.40 -10.76 5.81
CA ASN A 58 2.44 -11.86 5.73
C ASN A 58 3.15 -13.22 5.85
N GLY A 59 4.30 -13.37 5.18
CA GLY A 59 5.16 -14.54 5.32
C GLY A 59 5.68 -14.75 6.75
N ALA A 60 6.13 -13.68 7.42
CA ALA A 60 6.59 -13.73 8.81
C ALA A 60 5.46 -14.10 9.79
N PHE A 61 4.25 -13.58 9.58
CA PHE A 61 3.07 -13.92 10.36
C PHE A 61 2.71 -15.41 10.23
N MET A 62 2.72 -15.95 9.01
CA MET A 62 2.44 -17.37 8.77
C MET A 62 3.49 -18.28 9.41
N LYS A 63 4.77 -17.89 9.37
CA LYS A 63 5.85 -18.60 10.08
C LYS A 63 5.62 -18.60 11.59
N LEU A 64 5.22 -17.45 12.16
CA LEU A 64 4.90 -17.34 13.58
C LEU A 64 3.73 -18.26 13.97
N ALA A 65 2.64 -18.24 13.20
CA ALA A 65 1.48 -19.11 13.46
C ALA A 65 1.87 -20.60 13.45
N ALA A 66 2.74 -21.00 12.52
CA ALA A 66 3.27 -22.37 12.45
C ALA A 66 4.17 -22.72 13.65
N GLN A 67 5.09 -21.83 14.06
CA GLN A 67 5.99 -22.05 15.20
C GLN A 67 5.26 -22.20 16.53
N MET A 68 4.09 -21.59 16.67
CA MET A 68 3.29 -21.65 17.90
C MET A 68 2.47 -22.94 18.06
N ASP A 69 2.58 -23.89 17.12
CA ASP A 69 1.69 -25.06 16.96
C ASP A 69 0.21 -24.69 16.92
N HIS A 70 -0.08 -23.46 16.50
CA HIS A 70 -1.42 -22.91 16.41
C HIS A 70 -1.80 -22.82 14.94
N SER A 71 -1.87 -24.00 14.33
CA SER A 71 -2.42 -24.16 12.99
C SER A 71 -3.85 -23.65 12.94
N VAL A 72 -4.27 -23.21 11.76
CA VAL A 72 -5.56 -22.56 11.51
C VAL A 72 -6.77 -23.35 12.05
N ASN A 73 -6.68 -24.69 12.10
CA ASN A 73 -7.69 -25.57 12.70
C ASN A 73 -7.86 -25.45 14.22
N ARG A 74 -6.95 -24.75 14.91
CA ARG A 74 -6.96 -24.55 16.37
C ARG A 74 -7.32 -23.12 16.76
N TRP A 75 -7.55 -22.24 15.78
CA TRP A 75 -7.90 -20.85 16.05
C TRP A 75 -9.30 -20.80 16.64
N GLU A 76 -9.48 -19.98 17.68
CA GLU A 76 -10.81 -19.75 18.24
C GLU A 76 -11.61 -18.85 17.28
N ALA A 77 -12.94 -18.81 17.49
CA ALA A 77 -13.85 -18.10 16.61
C ALA A 77 -13.48 -16.61 16.46
N ASP A 78 -13.00 -15.99 17.53
CA ASP A 78 -12.60 -14.58 17.54
C ASP A 78 -11.37 -14.31 16.67
N LEU A 79 -10.33 -15.15 16.77
CA LEU A 79 -9.13 -15.01 15.92
C LEU A 79 -9.45 -15.28 14.44
N VAL A 80 -10.30 -16.28 14.17
CA VAL A 80 -10.80 -16.55 12.81
C VAL A 80 -11.55 -15.35 12.25
N GLU A 81 -12.50 -14.79 13.00
CA GLU A 81 -13.27 -13.64 12.57
C GLU A 81 -12.37 -12.42 12.33
N SER A 82 -11.43 -12.15 13.24
CA SER A 82 -10.44 -11.07 13.12
C SER A 82 -9.62 -11.23 11.84
N TYR A 83 -9.10 -12.42 11.56
CA TYR A 83 -8.30 -12.68 10.35
C TYR A 83 -9.14 -12.58 9.07
N LEU A 84 -10.38 -13.05 9.10
CA LEU A 84 -11.28 -12.95 7.97
C LEU A 84 -11.71 -11.49 7.73
N SER A 85 -11.88 -10.68 8.77
CA SER A 85 -12.13 -9.24 8.62
C SER A 85 -10.90 -8.56 8.01
N TYR A 86 -9.71 -8.79 8.60
CA TYR A 86 -8.45 -8.26 8.13
C TYR A 86 -8.19 -8.56 6.64
N SER A 87 -8.27 -9.84 6.25
CA SER A 87 -7.96 -10.27 4.89
C SER A 87 -8.97 -9.73 3.87
N LEU A 88 -10.26 -9.63 4.23
CA LEU A 88 -11.26 -9.03 3.35
C LEU A 88 -10.95 -7.55 3.10
N ASN A 89 -10.70 -6.80 4.17
CA ASN A 89 -10.35 -5.39 4.14
C ASN A 89 -9.09 -5.14 3.31
N LEU A 90 -8.05 -5.97 3.47
CA LEU A 90 -6.83 -5.87 2.68
C LEU A 90 -7.08 -6.14 1.19
N LEU A 91 -7.91 -7.14 0.85
CA LEU A 91 -8.29 -7.40 -0.55
C LEU A 91 -9.05 -6.21 -1.17
N GLU A 92 -9.89 -5.52 -0.41
CA GLU A 92 -10.56 -4.29 -0.90
C GLU A 92 -9.56 -3.15 -1.15
N LEU A 93 -8.54 -3.01 -0.31
CA LEU A 93 -7.46 -2.04 -0.50
C LEU A 93 -6.63 -2.36 -1.75
N LEU A 94 -6.23 -3.62 -1.92
CA LEU A 94 -5.49 -4.07 -3.10
C LEU A 94 -6.29 -3.86 -4.39
N ASN A 95 -7.60 -4.14 -4.39
CA ASN A 95 -8.48 -3.83 -5.52
C ASN A 95 -8.51 -2.33 -5.84
N SER A 96 -8.54 -1.48 -4.82
CA SER A 96 -8.51 -0.03 -4.99
C SER A 96 -7.18 0.42 -5.61
N ILE A 97 -6.06 -0.20 -5.22
CA ILE A 97 -4.73 0.04 -5.80
C ILE A 97 -4.72 -0.36 -7.27
N SER A 98 -5.19 -1.57 -7.61
CA SER A 98 -5.29 -2.05 -8.99
C SER A 98 -6.14 -1.13 -9.87
N SER A 99 -7.24 -0.59 -9.32
CA SER A 99 -8.07 0.40 -10.04
C SER A 99 -7.29 1.68 -10.32
N CYS A 100 -6.56 2.22 -9.34
CA CYS A 100 -5.76 3.43 -9.54
C CYS A 100 -4.67 3.20 -10.60
N LEU A 101 -3.98 2.05 -10.54
CA LEU A 101 -2.97 1.67 -11.54
C LEU A 101 -3.55 1.56 -12.94
N SER A 102 -4.75 0.97 -13.08
CA SER A 102 -5.45 0.88 -14.36
C SER A 102 -5.76 2.26 -14.95
N HIS A 103 -6.19 3.21 -14.11
CA HIS A 103 -6.44 4.59 -14.52
C HIS A 103 -5.17 5.34 -14.95
N LEU A 104 -4.05 5.13 -14.24
CA LEU A 104 -2.75 5.65 -14.66
C LEU A 104 -2.32 5.05 -16.01
N GLY A 105 -2.53 3.74 -16.20
CA GLY A 105 -2.30 3.05 -17.47
C GLY A 105 -3.13 3.64 -18.63
N GLN A 106 -4.42 3.91 -18.39
CA GLN A 106 -5.29 4.55 -19.38
C GLN A 106 -4.85 5.98 -19.72
N SER A 107 -4.42 6.76 -18.73
CA SER A 107 -3.92 8.12 -18.94
C SER A 107 -2.65 8.12 -19.79
N ARG A 108 -1.73 7.20 -19.49
CA ARG A 108 -0.51 7.00 -20.27
C ARG A 108 -0.79 6.55 -21.72
N LEU A 109 -1.74 5.64 -21.93
CA LEU A 109 -2.16 5.22 -23.27
C LEU A 109 -2.75 6.40 -24.05
N SER A 110 -3.53 7.25 -23.40
CA SER A 110 -4.12 8.46 -24.00
C SER A 110 -3.03 9.43 -24.45
N LEU A 111 -2.00 9.64 -23.63
CA LEU A 111 -0.83 10.46 -23.99
C LEU A 111 -0.02 9.85 -25.15
N SER A 112 0.20 8.54 -25.13
CA SER A 112 0.90 7.83 -26.21
C SER A 112 0.14 7.94 -27.54
N HIS A 113 -1.19 7.87 -27.48
CA HIS A 113 -2.05 8.09 -28.63
C HIS A 113 -1.98 9.55 -29.10
N ALA A 114 -2.01 10.55 -28.21
CA ALA A 114 -1.86 11.95 -28.57
C ALA A 114 -0.51 12.22 -29.28
N LEU A 115 0.58 11.63 -28.80
CA LEU A 115 1.90 11.69 -29.44
C LEU A 115 1.90 11.17 -30.88
N SER A 116 1.10 10.15 -31.20
CA SER A 116 1.03 9.60 -32.55
C SER A 116 0.50 10.60 -33.59
N PHE A 117 -0.22 11.64 -33.16
CA PHE A 117 -0.72 12.69 -34.06
C PHE A 117 0.34 13.73 -34.42
N LEU A 118 1.48 13.78 -33.73
CA LEU A 118 2.50 14.81 -33.97
C LEU A 118 2.97 14.86 -35.43
N GLY A 119 3.11 13.71 -36.09
CA GLY A 119 3.55 13.66 -37.49
C GLY A 119 2.48 14.01 -38.52
N SER A 120 1.20 14.01 -38.15
CA SER A 120 0.08 14.27 -39.07
C SER A 120 -0.61 15.61 -38.81
N SER A 121 -0.76 15.98 -37.55
CA SER A 121 -1.37 17.24 -37.11
C SER A 121 -0.84 17.62 -35.72
N PRO A 122 0.22 18.45 -35.65
CA PRO A 122 0.75 18.95 -34.38
C PRO A 122 -0.29 19.68 -33.52
N SER A 123 -1.18 20.46 -34.14
CA SER A 123 -2.26 21.15 -33.43
C SER A 123 -3.24 20.16 -32.76
N ALA A 124 -3.67 19.12 -33.48
CA ALA A 124 -4.54 18.10 -32.91
C ALA A 124 -3.84 17.26 -31.81
N ALA A 125 -2.52 17.10 -31.90
CA ALA A 125 -1.73 16.50 -30.81
C ALA A 125 -1.75 17.40 -29.57
N ALA A 126 -1.51 18.71 -29.71
CA ALA A 126 -1.54 19.66 -28.61
C ALA A 126 -2.91 19.68 -27.88
N ASP A 127 -4.01 19.62 -28.63
CA ASP A 127 -5.37 19.60 -28.04
C ASP A 127 -5.65 18.33 -27.21
N ARG A 128 -4.91 17.24 -27.45
CA ARG A 128 -5.10 15.92 -26.81
C ARG A 128 -4.05 15.59 -25.76
N LEU A 129 -2.96 16.34 -25.72
CA LEU A 129 -1.91 16.24 -24.71
C LEU A 129 -2.41 16.85 -23.39
N ALA A 130 -3.16 16.05 -22.64
CA ALA A 130 -3.68 16.43 -21.33
C ALA A 130 -2.76 15.90 -20.21
N PRO A 131 -2.48 16.69 -19.16
CA PRO A 131 -1.82 16.19 -17.95
C PRO A 131 -2.55 14.97 -17.37
N ILE A 132 -1.80 14.02 -16.83
CA ILE A 132 -2.35 12.92 -16.05
C ILE A 132 -3.01 13.51 -14.81
N GLN A 133 -4.31 13.23 -14.67
CA GLN A 133 -5.07 13.52 -13.47
C GLN A 133 -5.30 12.20 -12.72
N PRO A 134 -4.72 12.05 -11.52
CA PRO A 134 -5.00 10.90 -10.67
C PRO A 134 -6.51 10.77 -10.39
N GLN A 135 -6.99 9.54 -10.29
CA GLN A 135 -8.39 9.27 -9.94
C GLN A 135 -8.51 9.12 -8.42
N GLU A 136 -9.52 9.77 -7.83
CA GLU A 136 -9.86 9.60 -6.41
C GLU A 136 -10.12 8.12 -6.09
N ALA A 137 -9.44 7.60 -5.07
CA ALA A 137 -9.61 6.22 -4.62
C ALA A 137 -10.98 6.03 -3.95
N GLN A 138 -11.76 5.05 -4.41
CA GLN A 138 -13.04 4.71 -3.80
C GLN A 138 -12.84 3.74 -2.63
N LEU A 139 -12.65 4.30 -1.43
CA LEU A 139 -12.54 3.51 -0.21
C LEU A 139 -13.90 3.35 0.49
N LYS A 140 -14.36 2.11 0.64
CA LYS A 140 -15.49 1.79 1.53
C LYS A 140 -15.10 2.02 3.00
N GLU A 141 -16.09 2.21 3.85
CA GLU A 141 -15.85 2.14 5.30
C GLU A 141 -15.52 0.70 5.67
N LEU A 142 -14.28 0.46 6.11
CA LEU A 142 -13.88 -0.82 6.67
C LEU A 142 -14.40 -0.93 8.09
N GLY A 143 -14.91 -2.10 8.45
CA GLY A 143 -15.38 -2.37 9.81
C GLY A 143 -14.21 -2.42 10.78
N THR A 144 -14.27 -1.65 11.86
CA THR A 144 -13.34 -1.80 12.99
C THR A 144 -13.88 -2.89 13.91
N ASP A 145 -13.12 -3.97 14.09
CA ASP A 145 -13.47 -4.97 15.09
C ASP A 145 -13.17 -4.44 16.50
N GLY A 146 -14.10 -4.63 17.42
CA GLY A 146 -14.00 -4.18 18.81
C GLY A 146 -12.83 -4.82 19.56
N GLU A 147 -12.46 -4.25 20.70
CA GLU A 147 -11.48 -4.87 21.61
C GLU A 147 -12.03 -6.22 22.11
N ARG A 148 -11.40 -7.32 21.69
CA ARG A 148 -11.72 -8.68 22.15
C ARG A 148 -10.61 -9.20 23.05
N VAL A 149 -10.99 -9.96 24.07
CA VAL A 149 -10.07 -10.49 25.09
C VAL A 149 -9.64 -11.90 24.69
N CYS A 150 -8.43 -12.04 24.14
CA CYS A 150 -7.82 -13.35 23.88
C CYS A 150 -6.99 -13.83 25.10
N HIS A 151 -6.84 -15.15 25.25
CA HIS A 151 -6.07 -15.75 26.35
C HIS A 151 -4.88 -16.61 25.85
N GLY A 152 -3.81 -16.69 26.65
CA GLY A 152 -2.70 -17.61 26.41
C GLY A 152 -1.94 -17.39 25.09
N LYS A 153 -1.68 -18.48 24.35
CA LYS A 153 -0.93 -18.46 23.07
C LYS A 153 -1.67 -17.71 21.96
N GLU A 154 -3.00 -17.70 22.01
CA GLU A 154 -3.84 -16.99 21.04
C GLU A 154 -3.62 -15.48 21.13
N MET A 155 -3.41 -14.95 22.35
CA MET A 155 -3.09 -13.54 22.55
C MET A 155 -1.83 -13.11 21.77
N VAL A 156 -0.84 -13.99 21.63
CA VAL A 156 0.38 -13.69 20.86
C VAL A 156 0.07 -13.55 19.37
N ILE A 157 -0.74 -14.45 18.83
CA ILE A 157 -1.11 -14.44 17.41
C ILE A 157 -2.08 -13.29 17.11
N HIS A 158 -3.02 -13.02 18.02
CA HIS A 158 -3.91 -11.87 17.93
C HIS A 158 -3.12 -10.54 17.93
N LYS A 159 -2.13 -10.38 18.81
CA LYS A 159 -1.25 -9.21 18.80
C LYS A 159 -0.45 -9.07 17.51
N ALA A 160 0.10 -10.18 17.01
CA ALA A 160 0.82 -10.18 15.73
C ALA A 160 -0.11 -9.82 14.55
N LEU A 161 -1.35 -10.33 14.57
CA LEU A 161 -2.37 -9.99 13.58
C LEU A 161 -2.73 -8.50 13.64
N ARG A 162 -2.93 -7.93 14.83
CA ARG A 162 -3.19 -6.49 15.01
C ARG A 162 -2.03 -5.61 14.53
N LEU A 163 -0.79 -6.02 14.80
CA LEU A 163 0.39 -5.32 14.31
C LEU A 163 0.43 -5.35 12.77
N MET A 164 0.22 -6.53 12.17
CA MET A 164 0.17 -6.70 10.72
C MET A 164 -0.98 -5.91 10.09
N GLU A 165 -2.17 -5.94 10.68
CA GLU A 165 -3.35 -5.17 10.27
C GLU A 165 -3.05 -3.68 10.22
N GLY A 166 -2.50 -3.13 11.31
CA GLY A 166 -2.20 -1.70 11.39
C GLY A 166 -1.17 -1.25 10.36
N ILE A 167 -0.09 -2.02 10.19
CA ILE A 167 0.93 -1.70 9.18
C ILE A 167 0.37 -1.84 7.78
N ALA A 168 -0.38 -2.91 7.50
CA ALA A 168 -0.90 -3.15 6.16
C ALA A 168 -1.86 -2.04 5.71
N TYR A 169 -2.74 -1.60 6.60
CA TYR A 169 -3.65 -0.48 6.29
C TYR A 169 -2.93 0.84 6.14
N TRP A 170 -1.90 1.09 6.94
CA TRP A 170 -1.05 2.27 6.79
C TRP A 170 -0.34 2.28 5.43
N GLU A 171 0.34 1.20 5.06
CA GLU A 171 1.08 1.07 3.80
C GLU A 171 0.14 1.20 2.60
N CYS A 172 -0.95 0.42 2.57
CA CYS A 172 -1.92 0.50 1.48
C CYS A 172 -2.54 1.90 1.34
N GLY A 173 -2.84 2.59 2.45
CA GLY A 173 -3.39 3.94 2.38
C GLY A 173 -2.40 4.98 1.86
N ALA A 174 -1.14 4.87 2.24
CA ALA A 174 -0.10 5.75 1.75
C ALA A 174 0.15 5.53 0.24
N VAL A 175 0.24 4.26 -0.19
CA VAL A 175 0.31 3.88 -1.61
C VAL A 175 -0.91 4.37 -2.39
N LEU A 176 -2.12 4.17 -1.87
CA LEU A 176 -3.35 4.65 -2.49
C LEU A 176 -3.37 6.16 -2.65
N SER A 177 -2.93 6.90 -1.63
CA SER A 177 -2.89 8.37 -1.71
C SER A 177 -1.91 8.87 -2.76
N ALA A 178 -0.76 8.20 -2.87
CA ALA A 178 0.22 8.50 -3.90
C ALA A 178 -0.36 8.25 -5.31
N LEU A 179 -0.98 7.07 -5.53
CA LEU A 179 -1.54 6.71 -6.83
C LEU A 179 -2.78 7.55 -7.22
N SER A 180 -3.61 7.89 -6.25
CA SER A 180 -4.86 8.64 -6.45
C SER A 180 -4.69 10.15 -6.40
N GLY A 181 -3.51 10.65 -6.00
CA GLY A 181 -3.30 12.08 -5.78
C GLY A 181 -4.23 12.69 -4.73
N ASP A 182 -4.87 11.86 -3.87
CA ASP A 182 -5.77 12.32 -2.81
C ASP A 182 -5.30 11.87 -1.42
N PRO A 183 -4.96 12.79 -0.49
CA PRO A 183 -4.55 12.43 0.87
C PRO A 183 -5.66 11.80 1.70
N LYS A 184 -6.93 11.89 1.30
CA LYS A 184 -8.07 11.31 2.05
C LYS A 184 -7.92 9.80 2.23
N ALA A 185 -7.35 9.10 1.25
CA ALA A 185 -7.17 7.66 1.33
C ALA A 185 -6.30 7.28 2.53
N TYR A 186 -5.14 7.92 2.66
CA TYR A 186 -4.21 7.74 3.77
C TYR A 186 -4.82 8.20 5.09
N LEU A 187 -5.49 9.36 5.13
CA LEU A 187 -6.14 9.81 6.38
C LEU A 187 -7.21 8.84 6.87
N LYS A 188 -7.93 8.18 5.96
CA LYS A 188 -8.94 7.18 6.30
C LYS A 188 -8.29 5.92 6.85
N THR A 189 -7.28 5.36 6.18
CA THR A 189 -6.64 4.13 6.64
C THR A 189 -5.75 4.32 7.87
N ARG A 190 -5.13 5.50 8.01
CA ARG A 190 -4.33 5.88 9.17
C ARG A 190 -5.13 5.82 10.47
N LYS A 191 -6.42 6.19 10.44
CA LYS A 191 -7.30 6.05 11.61
C LYS A 191 -7.44 4.60 12.04
N TRP A 192 -7.42 3.66 11.11
CA TRP A 192 -7.46 2.22 11.41
C TRP A 192 -6.11 1.74 11.95
N ALA A 193 -5.01 2.25 11.40
CA ALA A 193 -3.66 1.88 11.82
C ALA A 193 -3.30 2.36 13.24
N ILE A 194 -3.61 3.62 13.58
CA ILE A 194 -3.23 4.27 14.86
C ILE A 194 -4.08 3.80 16.05
N GLY A 195 -5.23 3.17 15.80
CA GLY A 195 -6.02 2.52 16.85
C GLY A 195 -5.31 1.32 17.51
N SER A 196 -4.22 0.82 16.90
CA SER A 196 -3.35 -0.20 17.48
C SER A 196 -2.11 0.46 18.08
N GLU A 197 -1.70 0.06 19.29
CA GLU A 197 -0.52 0.56 20.02
C GLU A 197 0.82 0.19 19.33
N ASN A 198 0.98 0.51 18.05
CA ASN A 198 2.13 0.13 17.24
C ASN A 198 3.23 1.18 17.33
N SER A 199 4.06 1.10 18.36
CA SER A 199 5.20 2.01 18.55
C SER A 199 6.16 2.04 17.36
N SER A 200 6.30 0.93 16.62
CA SER A 200 7.16 0.82 15.43
C SER A 200 6.70 1.66 14.24
N LEU A 201 5.42 2.02 14.16
CA LEU A 201 4.87 2.84 13.07
C LEU A 201 5.00 4.34 13.35
N ILE A 202 5.11 4.77 14.61
CA ILE A 202 4.96 6.19 14.99
C ILE A 202 5.98 7.08 14.27
N GLY A 203 7.24 6.66 14.18
CA GLY A 203 8.29 7.45 13.53
C GLY A 203 8.03 7.63 12.03
N VAL A 204 7.87 6.51 11.31
CA VAL A 204 7.64 6.50 9.86
C VAL A 204 6.31 7.17 9.49
N ASP A 205 5.27 6.98 10.30
CA ASP A 205 3.97 7.60 10.08
C ASP A 205 4.04 9.13 10.16
N LEU A 206 4.77 9.70 11.11
CA LEU A 206 4.88 11.16 11.24
C LEU A 206 5.51 11.79 10.00
N GLU A 207 6.57 11.17 9.47
CA GLU A 207 7.27 11.65 8.27
C GLU A 207 6.38 11.53 7.02
N VAL A 208 5.71 10.38 6.84
CA VAL A 208 4.79 10.16 5.73
C VAL A 208 3.58 11.07 5.81
N HIS A 209 3.02 11.26 7.02
CA HIS A 209 1.92 12.19 7.27
C HIS A 209 2.28 13.62 6.90
N GLU A 210 3.46 14.07 7.33
CA GLU A 210 3.93 15.41 7.03
C GLU A 210 4.05 15.63 5.52
N VAL A 211 4.63 14.67 4.79
CA VAL A 211 4.80 14.82 3.34
C VAL A 211 3.47 14.78 2.60
N ILE A 212 2.61 13.79 2.89
CA ILE A 212 1.30 13.67 2.24
C ILE A 212 0.45 14.93 2.45
N LEU A 213 0.48 15.54 3.65
CA LEU A 213 -0.32 16.73 3.93
C LEU A 213 0.32 18.04 3.49
N ARG A 214 1.64 18.22 3.62
CA ARG A 214 2.30 19.50 3.33
C ARG A 214 2.72 19.65 1.88
N LYS A 215 3.22 18.57 1.27
CA LYS A 215 3.80 18.60 -0.09
C LYS A 215 2.82 18.10 -1.15
N GLY A 216 1.71 17.49 -0.72
CA GLY A 216 0.77 16.81 -1.61
C GLY A 216 1.19 15.36 -1.85
N CYS A 217 0.36 14.64 -2.60
CA CYS A 217 0.54 13.21 -2.83
C CYS A 217 0.58 12.84 -4.32
N VAL A 218 1.09 13.73 -5.17
CA VAL A 218 1.33 13.40 -6.58
C VAL A 218 2.63 12.62 -6.69
N LEU A 219 2.60 11.52 -7.44
CA LEU A 219 3.81 10.73 -7.72
C LEU A 219 4.81 11.56 -8.53
N ARG A 220 6.09 11.47 -8.16
CA ARG A 220 7.20 12.08 -8.90
C ARG A 220 7.13 11.78 -10.39
N GLU A 221 6.88 10.54 -10.78
CA GLU A 221 6.81 10.16 -12.19
C GLU A 221 5.65 10.83 -12.93
N VAL A 222 4.52 11.06 -12.23
CA VAL A 222 3.36 11.78 -12.79
C VAL A 222 3.68 13.27 -12.97
N GLU A 223 4.34 13.90 -12.00
CA GLU A 223 4.81 15.28 -12.12
C GLU A 223 5.76 15.44 -13.32
N GLU A 224 6.76 14.56 -13.42
CA GLU A 224 7.74 14.59 -14.50
C GLU A 224 7.12 14.37 -15.89
N ILE A 225 6.09 13.54 -15.99
CA ILE A 225 5.31 13.37 -17.23
C ILE A 225 4.53 14.65 -17.54
N ASN A 226 3.84 15.22 -16.55
CA ASN A 226 3.02 16.42 -16.73
C ASN A 226 3.87 17.64 -17.13
N GLU A 227 5.06 17.78 -16.56
CA GLU A 227 6.04 18.79 -16.99
C GLU A 227 6.48 18.58 -18.45
N SER A 228 6.76 17.34 -18.85
CA SER A 228 7.13 17.01 -20.23
C SER A 228 5.98 17.25 -21.21
N VAL A 229 4.74 16.98 -20.81
CA VAL A 229 3.53 17.32 -21.59
C VAL A 229 3.45 18.83 -21.79
N ALA A 230 3.60 19.63 -20.73
CA ALA A 230 3.56 21.08 -20.82
C ALA A 230 4.68 21.64 -21.72
N CYS A 231 5.90 21.09 -21.63
CA CYS A 231 7.02 21.47 -22.48
C CYS A 231 6.75 21.18 -23.96
N LEU A 232 6.20 20.00 -24.26
CA LEU A 232 5.86 19.61 -25.62
C LEU A 232 4.75 20.49 -26.21
N VAL A 233 3.68 20.75 -25.45
CA VAL A 233 2.60 21.64 -25.87
C VAL A 233 3.13 23.05 -26.17
N ALA A 234 4.01 23.58 -25.32
CA ALA A 234 4.62 24.90 -25.53
C ALA A 234 5.54 24.93 -26.77
N ALA A 235 6.25 23.84 -27.09
CA ALA A 235 7.08 23.73 -28.28
C ALA A 235 6.23 23.68 -29.57
N ILE A 236 5.11 22.94 -29.55
CA ILE A 236 4.20 22.85 -30.71
C ILE A 236 3.62 24.22 -31.07
N GLN A 237 3.36 25.07 -30.08
CA GLN A 237 2.76 26.39 -30.28
C GLN A 237 3.74 27.44 -30.86
N LYS A 238 5.05 27.13 -30.91
CA LYS A 238 6.06 28.05 -31.43
C LYS A 238 6.46 27.66 -32.86
N GLU A 239 6.31 28.60 -33.78
CA GLU A 239 6.76 28.42 -35.17
C GLU A 239 8.28 28.25 -35.24
N GLY A 240 8.75 27.32 -36.08
CA GLY A 240 10.18 27.10 -36.37
C GLY A 240 10.95 26.29 -35.32
N GLU A 241 10.30 25.72 -34.29
CA GLU A 241 10.93 24.89 -33.25
C GLU A 241 10.77 23.38 -33.51
N GLU A 242 10.79 22.91 -34.77
CA GLU A 242 10.57 21.49 -35.14
C GLU A 242 11.54 20.53 -34.43
N GLU A 243 12.83 20.90 -34.34
CA GLU A 243 13.84 20.11 -33.62
C GLU A 243 13.52 19.98 -32.13
N ARG A 244 12.98 21.05 -31.52
CA ARG A 244 12.58 21.05 -30.12
C ARG A 244 11.32 20.23 -29.88
N VAL A 245 10.37 20.24 -30.82
CA VAL A 245 9.18 19.38 -30.78
C VAL A 245 9.59 17.92 -30.81
N CYS A 246 10.49 17.53 -31.73
CA CYS A 246 11.02 16.17 -31.79
C CYS A 246 11.71 15.77 -30.48
N ALA A 247 12.61 16.61 -29.96
CA ALA A 247 13.30 16.34 -28.70
C ALA A 247 12.34 16.20 -27.51
N ALA A 248 11.36 17.10 -27.38
CA ALA A 248 10.36 17.04 -26.31
C ALA A 248 9.46 15.81 -26.42
N ALA A 249 9.10 15.39 -27.63
CA ALA A 249 8.32 14.18 -27.88
C ALA A 249 9.09 12.90 -27.52
N GLU A 250 10.36 12.81 -27.89
CA GLU A 250 11.23 11.68 -27.53
C GLU A 250 11.43 11.59 -26.01
N MET A 251 11.61 12.72 -25.33
CA MET A 251 11.68 12.78 -23.87
C MET A 251 10.40 12.28 -23.22
N LEU A 252 9.23 12.77 -23.67
CA LEU A 252 7.94 12.32 -23.14
C LEU A 252 7.73 10.82 -23.41
N GLN A 253 8.05 10.33 -24.60
CA GLN A 253 7.93 8.92 -24.94
C GLN A 253 8.83 8.04 -24.06
N THR A 254 10.05 8.49 -23.77
CA THR A 254 10.98 7.78 -22.88
C THR A 254 10.42 7.69 -21.46
N LYS A 255 9.88 8.79 -20.93
CA LYS A 255 9.23 8.81 -19.62
C LYS A 255 7.99 7.90 -19.57
N LEU A 256 7.14 7.94 -20.60
CA LEU A 256 5.94 7.08 -20.67
C LEU A 256 6.29 5.58 -20.68
N LYS A 257 7.38 5.18 -21.35
CA LYS A 257 7.87 3.78 -21.33
C LYS A 257 8.40 3.38 -19.97
N GLY A 258 9.17 4.26 -19.32
CA GLY A 258 9.67 4.01 -17.96
C GLY A 258 8.52 3.88 -16.95
N PHE A 259 7.52 4.75 -17.09
CA PHE A 259 6.30 4.74 -16.28
C PHE A 259 5.49 3.45 -16.49
N GLU A 260 5.27 3.03 -17.74
CA GLU A 260 4.58 1.76 -18.07
C GLU A 260 5.22 0.59 -17.35
N LYS A 261 6.54 0.44 -17.50
CA LYS A 261 7.30 -0.64 -16.87
C LYS A 261 7.12 -0.66 -15.34
N LEU A 262 7.25 0.50 -14.69
CA LEU A 262 7.07 0.60 -13.24
C LEU A 262 5.64 0.28 -12.80
N THR A 263 4.63 0.74 -13.54
CA THR A 263 3.23 0.42 -13.24
C THR A 263 2.88 -1.05 -13.45
N GLU A 264 3.49 -1.71 -14.46
CA GLU A 264 3.36 -3.16 -14.69
C GLU A 264 3.99 -3.94 -13.54
N GLU A 265 5.23 -3.60 -13.16
CA GLU A 265 5.92 -4.24 -12.04
C GLU A 265 5.12 -4.12 -10.73
N ILE A 266 4.49 -2.97 -10.46
CA ILE A 266 3.63 -2.80 -9.28
C ILE A 266 2.34 -3.62 -9.41
N SER A 267 1.73 -3.66 -10.61
CA SER A 267 0.51 -4.43 -10.83
C SER A 267 0.74 -5.93 -10.58
N GLU A 268 1.89 -6.45 -11.02
CA GLU A 268 2.30 -7.83 -10.76
C GLU A 268 2.45 -8.12 -9.26
N GLU A 269 3.08 -7.21 -8.50
CA GLU A 269 3.22 -7.33 -7.05
C GLU A 269 1.85 -7.30 -6.33
N VAL A 270 0.94 -6.42 -6.77
CA VAL A 270 -0.43 -6.35 -6.23
C VAL A 270 -1.20 -7.64 -6.51
N ASP A 271 -1.12 -8.17 -7.73
CA ASP A 271 -1.79 -9.42 -8.11
C ASP A 271 -1.23 -10.63 -7.35
N HIS A 272 0.09 -10.64 -7.11
CA HIS A 272 0.75 -11.65 -6.30
C HIS A 272 0.25 -11.61 -4.84
N LEU A 273 0.27 -10.43 -4.21
CA LEU A 273 -0.26 -10.23 -2.85
C LEU A 273 -1.74 -10.60 -2.76
N PHE A 274 -2.55 -10.18 -3.72
CA PHE A 274 -3.97 -10.48 -3.77
C PHE A 274 -4.21 -11.99 -3.78
N SER A 275 -3.48 -12.71 -4.62
CA SER A 275 -3.57 -14.17 -4.74
C SER A 275 -3.12 -14.87 -3.46
N GLU A 276 -2.06 -14.39 -2.81
CA GLU A 276 -1.55 -14.95 -1.56
C GLU A 276 -2.53 -14.78 -0.39
N ILE A 277 -3.09 -13.57 -0.23
CA ILE A 277 -4.08 -13.29 0.81
C ILE A 277 -5.37 -14.07 0.56
N LEU A 278 -5.81 -14.15 -0.70
CA LEU A 278 -7.00 -14.93 -1.06
C LEU A 278 -6.81 -16.43 -0.78
N ARG A 279 -5.64 -16.99 -1.12
CA ARG A 279 -5.29 -18.37 -0.81
C ARG A 279 -5.33 -18.63 0.70
N SER A 280 -4.63 -17.80 1.48
CA SER A 280 -4.55 -17.94 2.94
C SER A 280 -5.93 -17.82 3.60
N ARG A 281 -6.77 -16.89 3.11
CA ARG A 281 -8.18 -16.77 3.51
C ARG A 281 -8.98 -18.04 3.21
N ASN A 282 -8.84 -18.61 2.02
CA ASN A 282 -9.57 -19.81 1.63
C ASN A 282 -9.17 -21.02 2.49
N GLU A 283 -7.88 -21.15 2.82
CA GLU A 283 -7.39 -22.18 3.75
C GLU A 283 -8.09 -22.11 5.11
N VAL A 284 -8.29 -20.90 5.66
CA VAL A 284 -9.06 -20.67 6.90
C VAL A 284 -10.52 -21.08 6.74
N ILE A 285 -11.17 -20.67 5.65
CA ILE A 285 -12.57 -21.00 5.40
C ILE A 285 -12.77 -22.51 5.26
N ASP A 286 -11.87 -23.20 4.56
CA ASP A 286 -11.95 -24.64 4.35
C ASP A 286 -11.73 -25.42 5.65
N CYS A 287 -10.82 -24.95 6.53
CA CYS A 287 -10.68 -25.51 7.88
C CYS A 287 -12.02 -25.44 8.64
N LEU A 288 -12.74 -24.33 8.59
CA LEU A 288 -14.05 -24.18 9.27
C LEU A 288 -15.12 -25.12 8.72
N ARG A 289 -15.09 -25.39 7.40
CA ARG A 289 -16.04 -26.32 6.76
C ARG A 289 -15.83 -27.76 7.23
N ILE A 290 -14.57 -28.16 7.40
CA ILE A 290 -14.21 -29.51 7.87
C ILE A 290 -14.63 -29.73 9.32
N HIS A 291 -14.53 -28.72 10.20
CA HIS A 291 -14.92 -28.85 11.62
C HIS A 291 -16.44 -28.86 11.87
N LYS A 292 -17.26 -28.55 10.86
CA LYS A 292 -18.72 -28.60 10.93
C LYS A 292 -19.33 -29.94 10.49
N GLN A 293 -18.52 -30.88 10.00
CA GLN A 293 -18.93 -32.25 9.63
C GLN A 293 -18.57 -33.23 10.75
#